data_AF-A0A938GZX2-F1
#
_entry.id   AF-A0A938GZX2-F1
#
_cell.length_a   1.000
_cell.length_b   1.000
_cell.length_c   1.000
_cell.angle_alpha   90.00
_cell.angle_beta   90.00
_cell.angle_gamma   90.00
#
_symmetry.space_group_name_H-M   'P 1'
#
loop_
_entity.id
_entity.type
_entity.pdbx_description
1 polymer ?
#
loop_
_entity_poly.entity_id
_entity_poly.type
_entity_poly.pdbx_seq_one_letter_code
_entity_poly.pdbx_strand_id
1 'polypeptide(L)'
;MGDAHGALPEARPDLLREFERLIQTAGFDLRLGQRQQSPAALVFVLRLAQDLGRLADEPGVGQQRTQAPDRQRAGALRRDCAGGSHRFPHQCLCLGGPVRITRLSRRQRVNAEMGPAHLPGNAVAETGGNRQARGIIPMKSAVTVTLVPETRSGPFVFSEGLADAFVRAAALGFDGIEIFPSSAGELDAREVRALCARHGLKVAAVGTGAGWVRHKLRLTDADAAVRRQAVEFVARIIDFGGGFGAPAIIGSMQGRAEGTVERAQALAWLAEALEELGPRAEAGGVPLLYEFLNRYETNLCNNVAEALELIQPLRTRNVRLLCDLFHMNIDEADLAAALRRAGSAIGH
;
A
#
# COMPACT_ATOMS: atom_id res chain seq x y z
N MET A 1 30.61 -6.13 26.57
CA MET A 1 31.40 -5.78 25.37
C MET A 1 31.78 -7.08 24.68
N GLY A 2 31.32 -7.43 23.48
CA GLY A 2 30.50 -6.67 22.52
C GLY A 2 29.83 -7.60 21.50
N ASP A 3 28.74 -7.06 20.95
CA ASP A 3 28.19 -7.12 19.59
C ASP A 3 28.26 -8.42 18.77
N ALA A 4 27.08 -9.04 18.63
CA ALA A 4 26.74 -9.92 17.52
C ALA A 4 25.88 -9.13 16.50
N HIS A 5 26.54 -8.34 15.65
CA HIS A 5 25.92 -7.85 14.42
C HIS A 5 25.85 -9.00 13.41
N GLY A 6 24.69 -9.65 13.32
CA GLY A 6 24.34 -10.47 12.16
C GLY A 6 24.23 -9.57 10.94
N ALA A 7 25.10 -9.77 9.96
CA ALA A 7 25.04 -9.06 8.69
C ALA A 7 23.68 -9.31 8.00
N LEU A 8 23.02 -8.23 7.59
CA LEU A 8 21.87 -8.29 6.70
C LEU A 8 22.30 -8.92 5.36
N PRO A 9 21.47 -9.75 4.70
CA PRO A 9 21.78 -10.25 3.38
C PRO A 9 21.92 -9.07 2.40
N GLU A 10 23.05 -9.00 1.70
CA GLU A 10 23.29 -7.99 0.67
C GLU A 10 22.14 -8.02 -0.35
N ALA A 11 21.55 -6.84 -0.60
CA ALA A 11 20.57 -6.68 -1.65
C ALA A 11 21.17 -7.17 -2.98
N ARG A 12 20.57 -8.22 -3.52
CA ARG A 12 20.75 -8.79 -4.86
C ARG A 12 21.08 -7.67 -5.87
N PRO A 13 22.36 -7.48 -6.27
CA PRO A 13 22.78 -6.34 -7.09
C PRO A 13 22.11 -6.33 -8.48
N ASP A 14 21.55 -7.46 -8.90
CA ASP A 14 20.66 -7.63 -10.05
C ASP A 14 19.36 -6.84 -9.91
N LEU A 15 18.72 -6.81 -8.74
CA LEU A 15 17.45 -6.11 -8.53
C LEU A 15 17.62 -4.59 -8.48
N LEU A 16 18.68 -4.09 -7.86
CA LEU A 16 18.99 -2.65 -7.84
C LEU A 16 19.30 -2.12 -9.25
N ARG A 17 20.06 -2.88 -10.05
CA ARG A 17 20.37 -2.49 -11.43
C ARG A 17 19.16 -2.60 -12.35
N GLU A 18 18.27 -3.56 -12.13
CA GLU A 18 17.00 -3.66 -12.86
C GLU A 18 16.08 -2.48 -12.51
N PHE A 19 16.01 -2.12 -11.22
CA PHE A 19 15.27 -0.96 -10.71
C PHE A 19 15.80 0.38 -11.27
N GLU A 20 17.12 0.60 -11.26
CA GLU A 20 17.76 1.80 -11.83
C GLU A 20 17.54 1.89 -13.35
N ARG A 21 17.66 0.77 -14.07
CA ARG A 21 17.37 0.69 -15.52
C ARG A 21 15.90 1.03 -15.80
N LEU A 22 14.98 0.57 -14.95
CA LEU A 22 13.53 0.82 -15.09
C LEU A 22 13.15 2.28 -14.80
N ILE A 23 13.76 2.94 -13.82
CA ILE A 23 13.58 4.38 -13.56
C ILE A 23 14.04 5.22 -14.76
N GLN A 24 15.21 4.89 -15.33
CA GLN A 24 15.74 5.58 -16.51
C GLN A 24 14.86 5.37 -17.75
N THR A 25 14.27 4.18 -17.91
CA THR A 25 13.38 3.86 -19.03
C THR A 25 11.99 4.49 -18.88
N ALA A 26 11.53 4.73 -17.65
CA ALA A 26 10.25 5.36 -17.34
C ALA A 26 10.27 6.91 -17.39
N GLY A 27 11.44 7.52 -17.64
CA GLY A 27 11.58 8.99 -17.73
C GLY A 27 11.45 9.72 -16.39
N PHE A 28 11.67 9.03 -15.26
CA PHE A 28 11.68 9.67 -13.95
C PHE A 28 13.06 10.28 -13.68
N ASP A 29 13.20 11.59 -13.91
CA ASP A 29 14.36 12.35 -13.42
C ASP A 29 14.13 12.71 -11.94
N LEU A 30 14.83 12.02 -11.05
CA LEU A 30 14.80 12.28 -9.60
C LEU A 30 15.26 13.70 -9.22
N ARG A 31 15.84 14.48 -10.13
CA ARG A 31 16.31 15.86 -9.87
C ARG A 31 15.30 16.94 -10.24
N LEU A 32 14.25 16.62 -10.99
CA LEU A 32 13.25 17.59 -11.45
C LEU A 32 11.88 17.09 -11.02
N GLY A 33 11.35 17.60 -9.91
CA GLY A 33 10.04 17.25 -9.36
C GLY A 33 8.85 17.67 -10.23
N GLN A 34 8.76 17.18 -11.47
CA GLN A 34 7.68 17.41 -12.42
C GLN A 34 7.30 16.10 -13.13
N ARG A 35 6.00 15.80 -13.10
CA ARG A 35 5.38 14.56 -13.60
C ARG A 35 5.18 14.61 -15.12
N GLN A 36 5.53 13.53 -15.82
CA GLN A 36 4.76 13.08 -16.98
C GLN A 36 4.16 11.72 -16.65
N GLN A 37 2.83 11.60 -16.79
CA GLN A 37 2.17 10.30 -16.71
C GLN A 37 2.62 9.47 -17.92
N SER A 38 3.39 8.42 -17.67
CA SER A 38 3.71 7.41 -18.68
C SER A 38 2.92 6.13 -18.38
N PRO A 39 2.42 5.42 -19.40
CA PRO A 39 1.79 4.09 -19.26
C PRO A 39 2.63 3.07 -18.46
N ALA A 40 3.94 3.32 -18.29
CA ALA A 40 4.83 2.47 -17.52
C ALA A 40 4.54 2.49 -16.00
N ALA A 41 3.98 3.58 -15.44
CA ALA A 41 3.61 3.63 -14.03
C ALA A 41 2.44 2.68 -13.70
N LEU A 42 1.49 2.51 -14.62
CA LEU A 42 0.39 1.56 -14.49
C LEU A 42 0.90 0.10 -14.62
N VAL A 43 1.87 -0.13 -15.50
CA VAL A 43 2.55 -1.43 -15.63
C VAL A 43 3.35 -1.77 -14.36
N PHE A 44 3.96 -0.77 -13.70
CA PHE A 44 4.67 -0.94 -12.43
C PHE A 44 3.74 -1.41 -11.31
N VAL A 45 2.58 -0.79 -11.12
CA VAL A 45 1.60 -1.20 -10.10
C VAL A 45 1.10 -2.63 -10.35
N LEU A 46 0.80 -2.97 -11.62
CA LEU A 46 0.34 -4.31 -11.99
C LEU A 46 1.42 -5.38 -11.83
N ARG A 47 2.69 -5.04 -12.10
CA ARG A 47 3.81 -5.98 -11.96
C ARG A 47 4.20 -6.19 -10.50
N LEU A 48 4.19 -5.13 -9.69
CA LEU A 48 4.42 -5.21 -8.25
C LEU A 48 3.35 -6.07 -7.56
N ALA A 49 2.07 -5.93 -7.95
CA ALA A 49 0.99 -6.77 -7.44
C ALA A 49 1.17 -8.26 -7.81
N GLN A 50 1.66 -8.56 -9.03
CA GLN A 50 1.95 -9.93 -9.46
C GLN A 50 3.17 -10.54 -8.73
N ASP A 51 4.21 -9.75 -8.49
CA ASP A 51 5.42 -10.22 -7.82
C ASP A 51 5.21 -10.36 -6.31
N LEU A 52 4.38 -9.53 -5.68
CA LEU A 52 3.93 -9.72 -4.30
C LEU A 52 3.03 -10.95 -4.13
N GLY A 53 2.18 -11.26 -5.13
CA GLY A 53 1.38 -12.48 -5.15
C GLY A 53 2.25 -13.75 -5.17
N ARG A 54 3.41 -13.72 -5.82
CA ARG A 54 4.35 -14.86 -5.90
C ARG A 54 5.17 -15.07 -4.63
N LEU A 55 5.45 -14.01 -3.87
CA LEU A 55 6.18 -14.11 -2.59
C LEU A 55 5.35 -14.77 -1.48
N ALA A 56 4.03 -14.89 -1.65
CA ALA A 56 3.15 -15.60 -0.73
C ALA A 56 3.13 -17.13 -0.92
N ASP A 57 3.70 -17.64 -2.02
CA ASP A 57 3.58 -19.05 -2.44
C ASP A 57 4.82 -19.93 -2.16
N GLU A 58 5.89 -19.40 -1.55
CA GLU A 58 7.10 -20.18 -1.25
C GLU A 58 6.99 -20.89 0.12
N PRO A 59 6.99 -22.24 0.19
CA PRO A 59 7.04 -22.96 1.45
C PRO A 59 8.42 -22.83 2.10
N GLY A 60 8.44 -22.40 3.37
CA GLY A 60 9.65 -22.17 4.15
C GLY A 60 10.62 -23.36 4.18
N VAL A 61 11.86 -23.10 3.78
CA VAL A 61 12.98 -24.06 3.88
C VAL A 61 13.30 -24.31 5.36
N GLY A 62 13.37 -25.60 5.68
CA GLY A 62 13.40 -26.13 7.04
C GLY A 62 14.67 -25.84 7.84
N GLN A 63 14.49 -25.80 9.16
CA GLN A 63 15.55 -25.81 10.16
C GLN A 63 16.42 -27.07 10.01
N GLN A 64 17.67 -26.89 9.60
CA GLN A 64 18.70 -27.88 9.85
C GLN A 64 19.42 -27.54 11.16
N ARG A 65 19.28 -28.43 12.14
CA ARG A 65 20.14 -28.51 13.33
C ARG A 65 21.56 -28.80 12.87
N THR A 66 22.53 -27.99 13.27
CA THR A 66 23.96 -28.33 13.17
C THR A 66 24.58 -28.40 14.55
N GLN A 67 25.01 -29.61 14.91
CA GLN A 67 25.90 -29.90 16.04
C GLN A 67 27.28 -29.27 15.78
N ALA A 68 27.92 -28.76 16.84
CA ALA A 68 29.29 -28.26 16.80
C ALA A 68 30.32 -29.40 16.66
N PRO A 69 31.48 -29.14 16.04
CA PRO A 69 32.71 -29.39 16.80
C PRO A 69 33.84 -28.37 16.61
N ASP A 70 34.50 -28.14 17.75
CA ASP A 70 35.93 -27.97 18.07
C ASP A 70 36.91 -27.06 17.27
N ARG A 71 37.81 -26.48 18.08
CA ARG A 71 38.83 -25.45 17.81
C ARG A 71 40.02 -25.98 17.01
N GLN A 72 40.66 -25.13 16.18
CA GLN A 72 42.08 -24.74 16.31
C GLN A 72 42.62 -23.85 15.15
N ARG A 73 43.44 -22.85 15.54
CA ARG A 73 44.53 -22.13 14.82
C ARG A 73 44.13 -21.17 13.68
N ALA A 74 44.23 -19.83 13.85
CA ALA A 74 45.41 -18.95 13.98
C ALA A 74 46.09 -18.59 12.64
N GLY A 75 46.16 -17.29 12.33
CA GLY A 75 47.03 -16.74 11.28
C GLY A 75 46.55 -15.40 10.73
N ALA A 76 47.21 -14.33 11.15
CA ALA A 76 46.97 -12.95 10.75
C ALA A 76 47.41 -12.64 9.31
N LEU A 77 46.85 -11.60 8.68
CA LEU A 77 47.59 -10.51 8.02
C LEU A 77 46.64 -9.38 7.58
N ARG A 78 47.14 -8.16 7.74
CA ARG A 78 46.50 -6.85 7.50
C ARG A 78 46.89 -6.29 6.13
N ARG A 79 46.03 -5.41 5.59
CA ARG A 79 46.34 -4.18 4.81
C ARG A 79 46.93 -4.40 3.38
N ASP A 80 46.72 -3.57 2.35
CA ASP A 80 46.21 -2.21 2.18
C ASP A 80 45.63 -2.05 0.75
N CYS A 81 44.82 -1.00 0.56
CA CYS A 81 44.37 -0.48 -0.73
C CYS A 81 45.49 0.26 -1.47
N ALA A 82 45.46 0.28 -2.81
CA ALA A 82 45.49 1.51 -3.64
C ALA A 82 45.87 1.25 -5.11
N GLY A 83 45.22 1.99 -6.01
CA GLY A 83 45.87 2.57 -7.19
C GLY A 83 45.59 1.89 -8.52
N GLY A 84 44.97 2.62 -9.46
CA GLY A 84 44.85 2.15 -10.85
C GLY A 84 43.98 3.01 -11.74
N SER A 85 44.37 4.26 -11.95
CA SER A 85 43.91 5.13 -13.03
C SER A 85 44.04 4.48 -14.41
N HIS A 86 43.09 4.67 -15.34
CA HIS A 86 43.40 4.91 -16.76
C HIS A 86 42.20 5.52 -17.53
N ARG A 87 42.57 6.36 -18.51
CA ARG A 87 41.74 7.23 -19.35
C ARG A 87 41.06 6.47 -20.51
N PHE A 88 39.95 7.05 -20.97
CA PHE A 88 39.25 7.01 -22.28
C PHE A 88 40.14 6.73 -23.54
N PRO A 89 39.64 6.41 -24.77
CA PRO A 89 38.32 6.79 -25.34
C PRO A 89 37.65 5.89 -26.45
N HIS A 90 36.46 6.33 -26.90
CA HIS A 90 35.87 6.33 -28.27
C HIS A 90 35.30 5.08 -29.00
N GLN A 91 34.08 5.32 -29.55
CA GLN A 91 33.49 4.84 -30.84
C GLN A 91 33.06 3.35 -30.90
N CYS A 92 31.99 2.89 -31.58
CA CYS A 92 31.13 3.43 -32.62
C CYS A 92 29.88 2.53 -32.84
N LEU A 93 28.89 3.07 -33.57
CA LEU A 93 27.98 2.41 -34.54
C LEU A 93 26.82 1.47 -34.10
N CYS A 94 25.61 2.03 -34.25
CA CYS A 94 24.45 1.58 -35.04
C CYS A 94 24.14 0.08 -35.24
N LEU A 95 22.88 -0.31 -35.01
CA LEU A 95 21.90 -0.69 -36.05
C LEU A 95 20.58 -1.17 -35.40
N GLY A 96 19.46 -0.68 -35.92
CA GLY A 96 18.11 -1.09 -35.52
C GLY A 96 17.55 -2.28 -36.32
N GLY A 97 16.51 -2.92 -35.78
CA GLY A 97 15.67 -3.89 -36.47
C GLY A 97 14.69 -4.63 -35.53
N PRO A 98 13.41 -4.83 -35.88
CA PRO A 98 12.34 -5.20 -34.94
C PRO A 98 12.16 -6.72 -34.77
N VAL A 99 11.76 -7.15 -33.57
CA VAL A 99 11.41 -8.55 -33.27
C VAL A 99 9.90 -8.79 -33.43
N ARG A 100 9.55 -9.76 -34.28
CA ARG A 100 8.18 -10.25 -34.50
C ARG A 100 7.73 -11.19 -33.38
N ILE A 101 6.46 -11.06 -32.99
CA ILE A 101 5.74 -11.94 -32.06
C ILE A 101 5.01 -13.01 -32.88
N THR A 102 5.20 -14.30 -32.55
CA THR A 102 4.39 -15.41 -33.08
C THR A 102 3.55 -16.06 -31.98
N ARG A 103 2.25 -16.17 -32.25
CA ARG A 103 1.23 -16.90 -31.48
C ARG A 103 1.47 -18.41 -31.55
N LEU A 104 1.21 -19.13 -30.45
CA LEU A 104 0.98 -20.58 -30.46
C LEU A 104 -0.46 -20.88 -30.03
N SER A 105 -1.10 -21.75 -30.81
CA SER A 105 -2.52 -22.13 -30.74
C SER A 105 -2.75 -23.45 -29.99
N ARG A 106 -3.95 -23.57 -29.42
CA ARG A 106 -4.55 -24.71 -28.70
C ARG A 106 -4.63 -26.03 -29.49
N ARG A 107 -4.53 -27.16 -28.75
CA ARG A 107 -5.32 -28.43 -28.74
C ARG A 107 -4.39 -29.54 -28.20
N GLN A 108 -4.79 -30.57 -27.44
CA GLN A 108 -6.01 -31.36 -27.38
C GLN A 108 -6.04 -32.21 -26.08
N ARG A 109 -7.24 -32.58 -25.62
CA ARG A 109 -7.50 -33.52 -24.51
C ARG A 109 -7.35 -34.98 -24.98
N VAL A 110 -6.94 -35.87 -24.08
CA VAL A 110 -7.30 -37.30 -24.13
C VAL A 110 -7.57 -37.78 -22.70
N ASN A 111 -8.76 -38.33 -22.48
CA ASN A 111 -9.15 -39.07 -21.27
C ASN A 111 -8.80 -40.56 -21.50
N ALA A 112 -8.38 -41.26 -20.45
CA ALA A 112 -8.51 -42.71 -20.36
C ALA A 112 -8.70 -43.11 -18.88
N GLU A 113 -9.91 -43.57 -18.56
CA GLU A 113 -10.26 -44.32 -17.34
C GLU A 113 -9.85 -45.79 -17.53
N MET A 114 -9.36 -46.44 -16.48
CA MET A 114 -9.43 -47.90 -16.25
C MET A 114 -9.14 -48.16 -14.75
N GLY A 115 -10.13 -48.65 -13.99
CA GLY A 115 -9.94 -49.22 -12.64
C GLY A 115 -9.61 -50.72 -12.67
N PRO A 116 -9.83 -51.48 -11.59
CA PRO A 116 -9.00 -51.51 -10.38
C PRO A 116 -8.37 -52.90 -10.15
N ALA A 117 -7.31 -52.96 -9.33
CA ALA A 117 -6.79 -54.21 -8.76
C ALA A 117 -6.42 -54.02 -7.28
N HIS A 118 -6.66 -55.06 -6.49
CA HIS A 118 -6.89 -55.04 -5.05
C HIS A 118 -5.76 -55.77 -4.27
N LEU A 119 -5.69 -55.50 -2.96
CA LEU A 119 -5.03 -56.23 -1.85
C LEU A 119 -3.60 -55.79 -1.41
N PRO A 120 -3.19 -56.04 -0.14
CA PRO A 120 -3.57 -55.24 1.05
C PRO A 120 -2.33 -54.85 1.90
N GLY A 121 -2.45 -53.90 2.84
CA GLY A 121 -1.36 -53.71 3.80
C GLY A 121 -1.47 -52.48 4.71
N ASN A 122 -1.79 -52.77 5.98
CA ASN A 122 -1.44 -52.03 7.19
C ASN A 122 -2.01 -50.61 7.38
N ALA A 123 -3.12 -50.58 8.12
CA ALA A 123 -3.60 -49.42 8.84
C ALA A 123 -2.56 -48.94 9.87
N VAL A 124 -2.09 -47.71 9.71
CA VAL A 124 -1.53 -46.91 10.79
C VAL A 124 -2.51 -45.77 11.01
N ALA A 125 -3.10 -45.73 12.20
CA ALA A 125 -4.03 -44.67 12.60
C ALA A 125 -3.27 -43.36 12.77
N GLU A 126 -3.18 -42.57 11.69
CA GLU A 126 -2.83 -41.16 11.81
C GLU A 126 -4.08 -40.39 12.23
N THR A 127 -4.00 -39.79 13.42
CA THR A 127 -4.97 -38.81 13.91
C THR A 127 -4.89 -37.59 13.01
N GLY A 128 -5.73 -37.59 11.97
CA GLY A 128 -5.95 -36.48 11.05
C GLY A 128 -6.51 -35.27 11.78
N GLY A 129 -5.63 -34.52 12.43
CA GLY A 129 -5.90 -33.14 12.82
C GLY A 129 -6.21 -32.37 11.55
N ASN A 130 -7.49 -32.07 11.35
CA ASN A 130 -8.02 -31.25 10.27
C ASN A 130 -7.37 -29.86 10.34
N ARG A 131 -6.19 -29.70 9.73
CA ARG A 131 -5.68 -28.39 9.33
C ARG A 131 -6.62 -27.93 8.23
N GLN A 132 -7.73 -27.30 8.64
CA GLN A 132 -8.47 -26.43 7.74
C GLN A 132 -7.43 -25.52 7.11
N ALA A 133 -7.19 -25.71 5.82
CA ALA A 133 -6.43 -24.77 5.02
C ALA A 133 -7.08 -23.42 5.29
N ARG A 134 -6.37 -22.52 5.98
CA ARG A 134 -6.80 -21.14 6.13
C ARG A 134 -6.89 -20.61 4.71
N GLY A 135 -8.10 -20.62 4.15
CA GLY A 135 -8.32 -20.16 2.79
C GLY A 135 -7.75 -18.76 2.68
N ILE A 136 -6.87 -18.55 1.70
CA ILE A 136 -6.37 -17.22 1.37
C ILE A 136 -7.63 -16.40 1.04
N ILE A 137 -7.96 -15.45 1.91
CA ILE A 137 -9.06 -14.52 1.64
C ILE A 137 -8.56 -13.65 0.48
N PRO A 138 -9.18 -13.70 -0.70
CA PRO A 138 -8.71 -12.92 -1.85
C PRO A 138 -8.83 -11.43 -1.52
N MET A 139 -7.76 -10.67 -1.79
CA MET A 139 -7.77 -9.22 -1.69
C MET A 139 -8.79 -8.65 -2.69
N LYS A 140 -9.59 -7.69 -2.23
CA LYS A 140 -10.53 -6.96 -3.09
C LYS A 140 -9.86 -5.73 -3.67
N SER A 141 -10.09 -5.50 -4.94
CA SER A 141 -9.53 -4.37 -5.69
C SER A 141 -10.50 -3.19 -5.70
N ALA A 142 -9.96 -1.97 -5.60
CA ALA A 142 -10.72 -0.75 -5.76
C ALA A 142 -9.96 0.27 -6.61
N VAL A 143 -10.70 1.24 -7.15
CA VAL A 143 -10.14 2.32 -7.97
C VAL A 143 -10.64 3.66 -7.49
N THR A 144 -9.76 4.66 -7.47
CA THR A 144 -10.07 6.00 -6.96
C THR A 144 -10.76 6.86 -8.01
N VAL A 145 -11.81 7.56 -7.59
CA VAL A 145 -12.46 8.63 -8.36
C VAL A 145 -12.42 9.93 -7.56
N THR A 146 -12.03 11.01 -8.22
CA THR A 146 -12.18 12.36 -7.66
C THR A 146 -13.37 13.09 -8.27
N LEU A 147 -14.16 13.71 -7.40
CA LEU A 147 -15.22 14.66 -7.77
C LEU A 147 -14.76 16.11 -7.56
N VAL A 148 -13.48 16.31 -7.21
CA VAL A 148 -12.90 17.63 -6.95
C VAL A 148 -12.06 18.08 -8.15
N PRO A 149 -12.52 19.05 -8.97
CA PRO A 149 -11.84 19.46 -10.19
C PRO A 149 -10.37 19.87 -9.99
N GLU A 150 -10.06 20.50 -8.86
CA GLU A 150 -8.71 20.97 -8.47
C GLU A 150 -7.71 19.82 -8.32
N THR A 151 -8.19 18.58 -8.19
CA THR A 151 -7.36 17.39 -7.96
C THR A 151 -7.23 16.49 -9.18
N ARG A 152 -7.70 16.91 -10.36
CA ARG A 152 -7.63 16.14 -11.62
C ARG A 152 -6.21 15.71 -12.01
N SER A 153 -5.20 16.51 -11.68
CA SER A 153 -3.78 16.19 -11.91
C SER A 153 -3.14 15.37 -10.77
N GLY A 154 -3.93 15.07 -9.73
CA GLY A 154 -3.53 14.25 -8.58
C GLY A 154 -3.44 12.76 -8.93
N PRO A 155 -3.19 11.90 -7.93
CA PRO A 155 -3.06 10.46 -8.10
C PRO A 155 -4.43 9.73 -8.24
N PHE A 156 -5.44 10.39 -8.84
CA PHE A 156 -6.77 9.81 -9.04
C PHE A 156 -6.87 9.19 -10.43
N VAL A 157 -7.47 8.00 -10.52
CA VAL A 157 -7.60 7.28 -11.80
C VAL A 157 -8.75 7.83 -12.64
N PHE A 158 -9.87 8.16 -12.02
CA PHE A 158 -11.04 8.73 -12.69
C PHE A 158 -11.38 10.13 -12.17
N SER A 159 -11.85 10.99 -13.06
CA SER A 159 -12.22 12.37 -12.75
C SER A 159 -13.34 12.95 -13.63
N GLU A 160 -13.92 12.11 -14.48
CA GLU A 160 -14.97 12.45 -15.45
C GLU A 160 -16.37 12.47 -14.81
N GLY A 161 -16.49 11.97 -13.58
CA GLY A 161 -17.74 11.93 -12.81
C GLY A 161 -17.99 10.56 -12.20
N LEU A 162 -18.94 10.51 -11.26
CA LEU A 162 -19.20 9.30 -10.48
C LEU A 162 -19.78 8.17 -11.35
N ALA A 163 -20.80 8.45 -12.16
CA ALA A 163 -21.44 7.43 -13.00
C ALA A 163 -20.45 6.79 -14.01
N ASP A 164 -19.65 7.61 -14.69
CA ASP A 164 -18.64 7.13 -15.64
C ASP A 164 -17.56 6.29 -14.95
N ALA A 165 -17.15 6.69 -13.74
CA ALA A 165 -16.20 5.93 -12.95
C ALA A 165 -16.75 4.53 -12.59
N PHE A 166 -18.03 4.40 -12.22
CA PHE A 166 -18.66 3.10 -11.96
C PHE A 166 -18.71 2.22 -13.21
N VAL A 167 -19.08 2.78 -14.37
CA VAL A 167 -19.10 2.05 -15.65
C VAL A 167 -17.70 1.51 -15.97
N ARG A 168 -16.68 2.37 -15.89
CA ARG A 168 -15.29 2.01 -16.21
C ARG A 168 -14.70 1.03 -15.20
N ALA A 169 -14.92 1.24 -13.90
CA ALA A 169 -14.45 0.34 -12.85
C ALA A 169 -15.00 -1.07 -13.03
N ALA A 170 -16.30 -1.21 -13.30
CA ALA A 170 -16.94 -2.50 -13.54
C ALA A 170 -16.42 -3.17 -14.82
N ALA A 171 -16.26 -2.40 -15.91
CA ALA A 171 -15.71 -2.91 -17.16
C ALA A 171 -14.25 -3.41 -17.02
N LEU A 172 -13.48 -2.83 -16.10
CA LEU A 172 -12.11 -3.24 -15.78
C LEU A 172 -12.03 -4.37 -14.75
N GLY A 173 -13.16 -4.76 -14.14
CA GLY A 173 -13.23 -5.88 -13.18
C GLY A 173 -12.83 -5.53 -11.75
N PHE A 174 -12.89 -4.25 -11.35
CA PHE A 174 -12.69 -3.87 -9.94
C PHE A 174 -13.85 -4.37 -9.06
N ASP A 175 -13.57 -4.62 -7.77
CA ASP A 175 -14.59 -4.99 -6.78
C ASP A 175 -15.29 -3.78 -6.16
N GLY A 176 -14.65 -2.61 -6.21
CA GLY A 176 -15.18 -1.39 -5.63
C GLY A 176 -14.56 -0.10 -6.16
N ILE A 177 -15.05 0.99 -5.60
CA ILE A 177 -14.63 2.35 -5.91
C ILE A 177 -14.32 3.10 -4.62
N GLU A 178 -13.23 3.86 -4.62
CA GLU A 178 -12.90 4.80 -3.56
C GLU A 178 -13.27 6.21 -4.02
N ILE A 179 -14.14 6.88 -3.26
CA ILE A 179 -14.74 8.14 -3.66
C ILE A 179 -14.03 9.29 -2.93
N PHE A 180 -13.53 10.26 -3.68
CA PHE A 180 -13.00 11.51 -3.15
C PHE A 180 -13.97 12.66 -3.47
N PRO A 181 -14.97 12.93 -2.60
CA PRO A 181 -15.97 13.97 -2.81
C PRO A 181 -15.45 15.36 -2.38
N SER A 182 -16.09 16.43 -2.85
CA SER A 182 -15.81 17.77 -2.30
C SER A 182 -16.37 17.97 -0.89
N SER A 183 -17.49 17.31 -0.57
CA SER A 183 -18.08 17.22 0.76
C SER A 183 -19.09 16.06 0.80
N ALA A 184 -19.49 15.63 1.99
CA ALA A 184 -20.56 14.64 2.14
C ALA A 184 -21.89 15.09 1.50
N GLY A 185 -22.16 16.40 1.47
CA GLY A 185 -23.42 16.97 0.94
C GLY A 185 -23.52 16.96 -0.58
N GLU A 186 -22.42 16.74 -1.30
CA GLU A 186 -22.41 16.58 -2.76
C GLU A 186 -22.88 15.19 -3.19
N LEU A 187 -22.77 14.20 -2.31
CA LEU A 187 -23.07 12.81 -2.64
C LEU A 187 -24.54 12.50 -2.39
N ASP A 188 -25.29 12.18 -3.45
CA ASP A 188 -26.62 11.59 -3.32
C ASP A 188 -26.48 10.09 -2.98
N ALA A 189 -26.79 9.73 -1.73
CA ALA A 189 -26.72 8.36 -1.26
C ALA A 189 -27.67 7.41 -2.04
N ARG A 190 -28.78 7.90 -2.61
CA ARG A 190 -29.67 7.07 -3.44
C ARG A 190 -29.04 6.78 -4.79
N GLU A 191 -28.42 7.78 -5.40
CA GLU A 191 -27.67 7.60 -6.65
C GLU A 191 -26.52 6.61 -6.47
N VAL A 192 -25.70 6.78 -5.43
CA VAL A 192 -24.56 5.90 -5.16
C VAL A 192 -25.03 4.45 -4.93
N ARG A 193 -26.12 4.23 -4.18
CA ARG A 193 -26.71 2.88 -4.01
C ARG A 193 -27.17 2.29 -5.34
N ALA A 194 -27.81 3.09 -6.19
CA ALA A 194 -28.27 2.63 -7.50
C ALA A 194 -27.09 2.27 -8.41
N LEU A 195 -26.00 3.05 -8.39
CA LEU A 195 -24.77 2.75 -9.13
C LEU A 195 -24.10 1.46 -8.62
N CYS A 196 -23.95 1.30 -7.30
CA CYS A 196 -23.46 0.07 -6.69
C CYS A 196 -24.27 -1.15 -7.12
N ALA A 197 -25.61 -1.08 -7.03
CA ALA A 197 -26.48 -2.19 -7.40
C ALA A 197 -26.41 -2.51 -8.90
N ARG A 198 -26.37 -1.49 -9.75
CA ARG A 198 -26.32 -1.65 -11.21
C ARG A 198 -25.02 -2.29 -11.69
N HIS A 199 -23.90 -1.92 -11.08
CA HIS A 199 -22.57 -2.29 -11.54
C HIS A 199 -21.90 -3.40 -10.70
N GLY A 200 -22.54 -3.85 -9.62
CA GLY A 200 -21.99 -4.87 -8.73
C GLY A 200 -20.78 -4.40 -7.90
N LEU A 201 -20.55 -3.08 -7.82
CA LEU A 201 -19.41 -2.49 -7.11
C LEU A 201 -19.77 -2.09 -5.68
N LYS A 202 -18.78 -2.14 -4.78
CA LYS A 202 -18.87 -1.57 -3.43
C LYS A 202 -18.21 -0.18 -3.37
N VAL A 203 -18.62 0.61 -2.39
CA VAL A 203 -17.80 1.77 -1.97
C VAL A 203 -16.73 1.23 -1.04
N ALA A 204 -15.47 1.35 -1.42
CA ALA A 204 -14.34 0.79 -0.70
C ALA A 204 -13.88 1.69 0.45
N ALA A 205 -13.84 3.00 0.21
CA ALA A 205 -13.55 4.03 1.20
C ALA A 205 -14.00 5.41 0.68
N VAL A 206 -14.04 6.40 1.57
CA VAL A 206 -14.36 7.79 1.22
C VAL A 206 -13.27 8.74 1.74
N GLY A 207 -12.64 9.48 0.82
CA GLY A 207 -11.54 10.39 1.14
C GLY A 207 -12.03 11.70 1.76
N THR A 208 -11.29 12.23 2.74
CA THR A 208 -11.61 13.52 3.38
C THR A 208 -10.81 14.70 2.82
N GLY A 209 -9.78 14.45 2.00
CA GLY A 209 -8.77 15.45 1.62
C GLY A 209 -9.31 16.74 0.97
N ALA A 210 -10.53 16.74 0.43
CA ALA A 210 -11.18 17.95 -0.08
C ALA A 210 -11.37 19.04 0.99
N GLY A 211 -11.53 18.65 2.26
CA GLY A 211 -11.54 19.58 3.39
C GLY A 211 -10.27 20.42 3.44
N TRP A 212 -9.11 19.82 3.18
CA TRP A 212 -7.85 20.57 3.02
C TRP A 212 -7.81 21.31 1.68
N VAL A 213 -8.01 20.63 0.57
CA VAL A 213 -7.80 21.20 -0.78
C VAL A 213 -8.63 22.47 -1.00
N ARG A 214 -9.93 22.42 -0.67
CA ARG A 214 -10.89 23.51 -0.94
C ARG A 214 -11.09 24.44 0.24
N HIS A 215 -11.11 23.90 1.46
CA HIS A 215 -11.51 24.67 2.65
C HIS A 215 -10.35 24.99 3.59
N LYS A 216 -9.14 24.49 3.29
CA LYS A 216 -7.94 24.62 4.15
C LYS A 216 -8.14 24.12 5.58
N LEU A 217 -9.10 23.22 5.77
CA LEU A 217 -9.40 22.60 7.06
C LEU A 217 -8.34 21.58 7.42
N ARG A 218 -7.87 21.64 8.67
CA ARG A 218 -6.85 20.76 9.23
C ARG A 218 -7.17 20.42 10.68
N LEU A 219 -6.95 19.17 11.07
CA LEU A 219 -7.18 18.69 12.45
C LEU A 219 -6.15 19.25 13.45
N THR A 220 -5.02 19.76 12.96
CA THR A 220 -3.90 20.27 13.78
C THR A 220 -3.69 21.78 13.64
N ASP A 221 -4.68 22.49 13.10
CA ASP A 221 -4.60 23.94 12.92
C ASP A 221 -4.44 24.67 14.26
N ALA A 222 -3.75 25.81 14.29
CA ALA A 222 -3.61 26.62 15.51
C ALA A 222 -4.95 27.17 15.99
N ASP A 223 -5.85 27.50 15.06
CA ASP A 223 -7.19 27.98 15.38
C ASP A 223 -8.13 26.81 15.75
N ALA A 224 -8.61 26.83 16.99
CA ALA A 224 -9.56 25.84 17.49
C ALA A 224 -10.88 25.81 16.70
N ALA A 225 -11.30 26.92 16.09
CA ALA A 225 -12.48 26.95 15.22
C ALA A 225 -12.25 26.15 13.94
N VAL A 226 -11.07 26.26 13.32
CA VAL A 226 -10.68 25.48 12.14
C VAL A 226 -10.63 23.98 12.48
N ARG A 227 -10.04 23.63 13.64
CA ARG A 227 -10.02 22.23 14.11
C ARG A 227 -11.43 21.65 14.28
N ARG A 228 -12.34 22.39 14.92
CA ARG A 228 -13.75 21.97 15.08
C ARG A 228 -14.46 21.78 13.74
N GLN A 229 -14.23 22.68 12.78
CA GLN A 229 -14.79 22.55 11.43
C GLN A 229 -14.20 21.34 10.68
N ALA A 230 -12.91 21.06 10.86
CA ALA A 230 -12.26 19.89 10.27
C ALA A 230 -12.83 18.58 10.84
N VAL A 231 -13.02 18.50 12.15
CA VAL A 231 -13.67 17.36 12.81
C VAL A 231 -15.09 17.16 12.27
N GLU A 232 -15.90 18.21 12.18
CA GLU A 232 -17.26 18.13 11.64
C GLU A 232 -17.29 17.69 10.17
N PHE A 233 -16.36 18.19 9.36
CA PHE A 233 -16.24 17.76 7.95
C PHE A 233 -15.97 16.26 7.86
N VAL A 234 -15.01 15.75 8.62
CA VAL A 234 -14.68 14.32 8.67
C VAL A 234 -15.86 13.51 9.18
N ALA A 235 -16.51 13.96 10.24
CA ALA A 235 -17.68 13.32 10.83
C ALA A 235 -18.80 13.09 9.80
N ARG A 236 -19.08 14.07 8.95
CA ARG A 236 -20.10 13.94 7.89
C ARG A 236 -19.67 12.94 6.80
N ILE A 237 -18.37 12.85 6.50
CA ILE A 237 -17.84 11.83 5.57
C ILE A 237 -17.94 10.43 6.20
N ILE A 238 -17.65 10.29 7.50
CA ILE A 238 -17.82 9.04 8.25
C ILE A 238 -19.28 8.58 8.19
N ASP A 239 -20.24 9.46 8.47
CA ASP A 239 -21.66 9.11 8.45
C ASP A 239 -22.12 8.65 7.07
N PHE A 240 -21.68 9.37 6.02
CA PHE A 240 -21.97 8.98 4.64
C PHE A 240 -21.39 7.59 4.35
N GLY A 241 -20.09 7.39 4.60
CA GLY A 241 -19.38 6.13 4.32
C GLY A 241 -19.95 4.95 5.10
N GLY A 242 -20.28 5.14 6.39
CA GLY A 242 -20.94 4.15 7.23
C GLY A 242 -22.25 3.65 6.64
N GLY A 243 -23.02 4.52 5.97
CA GLY A 243 -24.22 4.14 5.22
C GLY A 243 -23.99 3.16 4.06
N PHE A 244 -22.74 2.90 3.69
CA PHE A 244 -22.30 1.96 2.66
C PHE A 244 -21.37 0.85 3.20
N GLY A 245 -21.06 0.85 4.50
CA GLY A 245 -19.99 0.01 5.05
C GLY A 245 -18.61 0.39 4.53
N ALA A 246 -18.40 1.67 4.18
CA ALA A 246 -17.15 2.20 3.68
C ALA A 246 -16.48 3.10 4.74
N PRO A 247 -15.22 2.86 5.12
CA PRO A 247 -14.49 3.72 6.04
C PRO A 247 -14.16 5.08 5.43
N ALA A 248 -14.00 6.08 6.30
CA ALA A 248 -13.44 7.39 5.92
C ALA A 248 -11.91 7.39 6.08
N ILE A 249 -11.21 8.13 5.21
CA ILE A 249 -9.74 8.24 5.22
C ILE A 249 -9.30 9.61 5.74
N ILE A 250 -8.46 9.63 6.77
CA ILE A 250 -7.72 10.80 7.25
C ILE A 250 -6.32 10.79 6.64
N GLY A 251 -6.20 11.45 5.48
CA GLY A 251 -4.92 11.75 4.82
C GLY A 251 -4.53 13.21 5.07
N SER A 252 -4.56 14.04 4.01
CA SER A 252 -4.06 15.43 4.06
C SER A 252 -4.76 16.37 5.07
N MET A 253 -5.99 16.06 5.50
CA MET A 253 -6.68 16.81 6.56
C MET A 253 -6.04 16.68 7.94
N GLN A 254 -5.12 15.72 8.16
CA GLN A 254 -4.37 15.63 9.41
C GLN A 254 -3.58 16.91 9.72
N GLY A 255 -3.17 17.66 8.69
CA GLY A 255 -2.39 18.88 8.83
C GLY A 255 -0.91 18.62 9.15
N ARG A 256 -0.26 19.62 9.74
CA ARG A 256 1.19 19.69 9.96
C ARG A 256 1.46 20.50 11.21
N ALA A 257 2.64 20.31 11.80
CA ALA A 257 3.19 21.26 12.76
C ALA A 257 3.79 22.44 12.00
N GLU A 258 3.21 23.63 12.16
CA GLU A 258 3.61 24.85 11.45
C GLU A 258 3.36 26.12 12.27
N GLY A 259 4.05 27.21 11.90
CA GLY A 259 3.93 28.49 12.58
C GLY A 259 4.35 28.39 14.05
N THR A 260 3.42 28.67 14.95
CA THR A 260 3.64 28.60 16.41
C THR A 260 3.24 27.25 17.03
N VAL A 261 2.81 26.28 16.22
CA VAL A 261 2.37 24.97 16.71
C VAL A 261 3.55 24.01 16.73
N GLU A 262 3.97 23.65 17.94
CA GLU A 262 4.98 22.61 18.15
C GLU A 262 4.47 21.24 17.71
N ARG A 263 5.39 20.39 17.21
CA ARG A 263 5.03 19.04 16.72
C ARG A 263 4.33 18.19 17.76
N ALA A 264 4.74 18.27 19.02
CA ALA A 264 4.09 17.55 20.12
C ALA A 264 2.63 17.98 20.30
N GLN A 265 2.34 19.28 20.18
CA GLN A 265 0.98 19.81 20.30
C GLN A 265 0.10 19.41 19.10
N ALA A 266 0.66 19.44 17.89
CA ALA A 266 -0.04 18.97 16.69
C ALA A 266 -0.39 17.48 16.81
N LEU A 267 0.56 16.63 17.24
CA LEU A 267 0.28 15.20 17.48
C LEU A 267 -0.79 14.99 18.56
N ALA A 268 -0.79 15.81 19.62
CA ALA A 268 -1.82 15.75 20.65
C ALA A 268 -3.23 16.08 20.09
N TRP A 269 -3.37 17.15 19.30
CA TRP A 269 -4.64 17.47 18.65
C TRP A 269 -5.08 16.42 17.63
N LEU A 270 -4.13 15.83 16.89
CA LEU A 270 -4.44 14.73 15.99
C LEU A 270 -4.96 13.51 16.75
N ALA A 271 -4.32 13.14 17.87
CA ALA A 271 -4.77 12.07 18.74
C ALA A 271 -6.17 12.35 19.31
N GLU A 272 -6.44 13.57 19.78
CA GLU A 272 -7.76 14.00 20.26
C GLU A 272 -8.83 13.86 19.17
N ALA A 273 -8.54 14.28 17.93
CA ALA A 273 -9.47 14.13 16.82
C ALA A 273 -9.74 12.65 16.48
N LEU A 274 -8.71 11.80 16.50
CA LEU A 274 -8.86 10.37 16.26
C LEU A 274 -9.68 9.69 17.37
N GLU A 275 -9.53 10.11 18.63
CA GLU A 275 -10.34 9.64 19.77
C GLU A 275 -11.81 10.05 19.66
N GLU A 276 -12.09 11.25 19.15
CA GLU A 276 -13.44 11.73 18.93
C GLU A 276 -14.12 11.01 17.75
N LEU A 277 -13.39 10.83 16.64
CA LEU A 277 -13.95 10.34 15.38
C LEU A 277 -13.99 8.80 15.30
N GLY A 278 -13.08 8.10 15.99
CA GLY A 278 -13.01 6.64 15.99
C GLY A 278 -14.32 5.96 16.44
N PRO A 279 -14.93 6.35 17.57
CA PRO A 279 -16.22 5.82 18.03
C PRO A 279 -17.38 6.13 17.07
N ARG A 280 -17.34 7.26 16.36
CA ARG A 280 -18.36 7.59 15.35
C ARG A 280 -18.29 6.65 14.15
N ALA A 281 -17.09 6.34 13.68
CA ALA A 281 -16.89 5.33 12.63
C ALA A 281 -17.34 3.94 13.12
N GLU A 282 -17.08 3.62 14.39
CA GLU A 282 -17.46 2.33 15.01
C GLU A 282 -18.97 2.14 15.03
N ALA A 283 -19.73 3.20 15.32
CA ALA A 283 -21.19 3.19 15.26
C ALA A 283 -21.72 2.90 13.84
N GLY A 284 -20.95 3.22 12.80
CA GLY A 284 -21.21 2.86 11.41
C GLY A 284 -20.74 1.46 11.00
N GLY A 285 -20.12 0.69 11.93
CA GLY A 285 -19.61 -0.66 11.68
C GLY A 285 -18.33 -0.71 10.84
N VAL A 286 -17.59 0.39 10.72
CA VAL A 286 -16.37 0.52 9.91
C VAL A 286 -15.24 1.17 10.71
N PRO A 287 -13.96 0.89 10.40
CA PRO A 287 -12.85 1.61 11.03
C PRO A 287 -12.77 3.05 10.52
N LEU A 288 -12.13 3.92 11.31
CA LEU A 288 -11.54 5.15 10.80
C LEU A 288 -10.14 4.84 10.28
N LEU A 289 -9.85 5.19 9.02
CA LEU A 289 -8.54 4.97 8.43
C LEU A 289 -7.67 6.21 8.67
N TYR A 290 -6.51 6.00 9.28
CA TYR A 290 -5.44 7.00 9.38
C TYR A 290 -4.35 6.66 8.37
N GLU A 291 -4.13 7.58 7.43
CA GLU A 291 -3.09 7.48 6.42
C GLU A 291 -1.90 8.35 6.85
N PHE A 292 -0.78 7.71 7.16
CA PHE A 292 0.48 8.42 7.32
C PHE A 292 1.03 8.79 5.94
N LEU A 293 1.52 10.02 5.79
CA LEU A 293 1.91 10.58 4.50
C LEU A 293 3.42 10.80 4.44
N ASN A 294 3.96 10.97 3.24
CA ASN A 294 5.40 11.23 3.09
C ASN A 294 5.83 12.58 3.70
N ARG A 295 7.15 12.72 3.92
CA ARG A 295 7.79 13.92 4.51
C ARG A 295 7.48 15.25 3.80
N TYR A 296 7.08 15.22 2.52
CA TYR A 296 6.72 16.42 1.77
C TYR A 296 5.31 16.91 2.07
N GLU A 297 4.42 16.03 2.53
CA GLU A 297 3.01 16.31 2.76
C GLU A 297 2.68 16.59 4.22
N THR A 298 3.38 15.94 5.15
CA THR A 298 3.29 16.25 6.59
C THR A 298 4.63 16.03 7.31
N ASN A 299 4.78 16.65 8.47
CA ASN A 299 5.89 16.45 9.41
C ASN A 299 5.44 15.77 10.72
N LEU A 300 4.25 15.15 10.73
CA LEU A 300 3.67 14.49 11.89
C LEU A 300 4.07 13.00 11.95
N CYS A 301 3.45 12.14 11.15
CA CYS A 301 3.85 10.73 11.02
C CYS A 301 4.15 10.41 9.55
N ASN A 302 5.34 9.87 9.28
CA ASN A 302 5.79 9.58 7.92
C ASN A 302 6.07 8.09 7.66
N ASN A 303 6.07 7.25 8.69
CA ASN A 303 6.28 5.81 8.57
C ASN A 303 5.34 5.04 9.52
N VAL A 304 5.28 3.72 9.34
CA VAL A 304 4.45 2.80 10.13
C VAL A 304 4.78 2.87 11.62
N ALA A 305 6.05 3.00 12.00
CA ALA A 305 6.43 3.03 13.41
C ALA A 305 5.84 4.26 14.12
N GLU A 306 6.00 5.44 13.54
CA GLU A 306 5.41 6.69 14.06
C GLU A 306 3.87 6.65 14.05
N ALA A 307 3.27 6.07 13.02
CA ALA A 307 1.82 5.92 12.95
C ALA A 307 1.28 5.00 14.05
N LEU A 308 1.99 3.89 14.35
CA LEU A 308 1.65 3.00 15.46
C LEU A 308 1.83 3.68 16.82
N GLU A 309 2.90 4.45 17.01
CA GLU A 309 3.12 5.23 18.24
C GLU A 309 1.99 6.23 18.51
N LEU A 310 1.39 6.80 17.45
CA LEU A 310 0.23 7.67 17.57
C LEU A 310 -1.05 6.91 17.93
N ILE A 311 -1.36 5.80 17.25
CA ILE A 311 -2.69 5.16 17.37
C ILE A 311 -2.81 4.12 18.49
N GLN A 312 -1.71 3.48 18.92
CA GLN A 312 -1.76 2.42 19.94
C GLN A 312 -2.22 2.90 21.33
N PRO A 313 -1.78 4.09 21.81
CA PRO A 313 -2.19 4.60 23.12
C PRO A 313 -3.65 5.07 23.18
N LEU A 314 -4.30 5.26 22.03
CA LEU A 314 -5.69 5.72 21.98
C LEU A 314 -6.62 4.73 22.70
N ARG A 315 -7.61 5.28 23.40
CA ARG A 315 -8.69 4.55 24.06
C ARG A 315 -9.61 3.91 23.02
N THR A 316 -9.94 4.64 21.96
CA THR A 316 -10.64 4.05 20.81
C THR A 316 -9.79 2.94 20.19
N ARG A 317 -10.43 1.82 19.88
CA ARG A 317 -9.79 0.67 19.21
C ARG A 317 -10.18 0.56 17.73
N ASN A 318 -10.93 1.55 17.24
CA ASN A 318 -11.54 1.56 15.91
C ASN A 318 -10.77 2.42 14.89
N VAL A 319 -9.53 2.80 15.19
CA VAL A 319 -8.62 3.41 14.21
C VAL A 319 -7.71 2.33 13.63
N ARG A 320 -7.53 2.36 12.30
CA ARG A 320 -6.65 1.46 11.53
C ARG A 320 -5.79 2.27 10.57
N LEU A 321 -4.67 1.70 10.15
CA LEU A 321 -3.76 2.32 9.21
C LEU A 321 -4.21 2.08 7.77
N LEU A 322 -4.10 3.11 6.93
CA LEU A 322 -4.02 2.97 5.49
C LEU A 322 -2.54 2.97 5.10
N CYS A 323 -2.08 1.91 4.44
CA CYS A 323 -0.69 1.74 4.05
C CYS A 323 -0.50 2.00 2.55
N ASP A 324 -0.33 3.27 2.17
CA ASP A 324 -0.09 3.65 0.78
C ASP A 324 1.39 3.43 0.39
N LEU A 325 1.61 2.63 -0.66
CA LEU A 325 2.94 2.25 -1.10
C LEU A 325 3.77 3.41 -1.68
N PHE A 326 3.16 4.47 -2.20
CA PHE A 326 3.87 5.66 -2.65
C PHE A 326 4.45 6.44 -1.46
N HIS A 327 3.66 6.65 -0.40
CA HIS A 327 4.15 7.29 0.82
C HIS A 327 5.22 6.43 1.50
N MET A 328 4.93 5.14 1.68
CA MET A 328 5.86 4.22 2.31
C MET A 328 7.19 4.12 1.54
N ASN A 329 7.18 4.12 0.20
CA ASN A 329 8.41 4.04 -0.59
C ASN A 329 9.36 5.23 -0.37
N ILE A 330 8.85 6.37 0.10
CA ILE A 330 9.68 7.55 0.37
C ILE A 330 10.32 7.48 1.76
N ASP A 331 9.60 6.95 2.76
CA ASP A 331 9.95 7.10 4.18
C ASP A 331 10.20 5.79 4.93
N GLU A 332 9.89 4.62 4.33
CA GLU A 332 10.23 3.30 4.87
C GLU A 332 11.57 2.78 4.32
N ALA A 333 12.38 2.20 5.21
CA ALA A 333 13.62 1.52 4.82
C ALA A 333 13.37 0.16 4.16
N ASP A 334 12.31 -0.54 4.59
CA ASP A 334 11.90 -1.85 4.07
C ASP A 334 10.37 -1.96 4.13
N LEU A 335 9.73 -1.91 2.96
CA LEU A 335 8.27 -1.99 2.80
C LEU A 335 7.69 -3.29 3.39
N ALA A 336 8.33 -4.43 3.15
CA ALA A 336 7.81 -5.72 3.58
C ALA A 336 7.92 -5.86 5.12
N ALA A 337 9.01 -5.38 5.71
CA ALA A 337 9.16 -5.32 7.16
C ALA A 337 8.15 -4.36 7.80
N ALA A 338 7.92 -3.19 7.19
CA ALA A 338 6.93 -2.21 7.64
C ALA A 338 5.50 -2.77 7.62
N LEU A 339 5.09 -3.43 6.54
CA LEU A 339 3.76 -4.07 6.46
C LEU A 339 3.60 -5.20 7.50
N ARG A 340 4.63 -6.03 7.70
CA ARG A 340 4.61 -7.07 8.74
C ARG A 340 4.52 -6.48 10.15
N ARG A 341 5.18 -5.33 10.40
CA ARG A 341 5.11 -4.60 11.67
C ARG A 341 3.70 -4.03 11.91
N ALA A 342 3.09 -3.43 10.88
CA ALA A 342 1.72 -2.91 10.99
C ALA A 342 0.72 -4.05 11.26
N GLY A 343 0.85 -5.18 10.57
CA GLY A 343 0.08 -6.40 10.84
C GLY A 343 -1.42 -6.15 10.88
N SER A 344 -2.06 -6.49 12.01
CA SER A 344 -3.52 -6.32 12.20
C SER A 344 -3.96 -4.86 12.36
N ALA A 345 -3.04 -3.91 12.45
CA ALA A 345 -3.37 -2.49 12.43
C ALA A 345 -3.74 -2.01 11.02
N ILE A 346 -3.38 -2.74 9.96
CA ILE A 346 -3.74 -2.38 8.57
C ILE A 346 -5.24 -2.56 8.37
N GLY A 347 -5.90 -1.51 7.90
CA GLY A 347 -7.32 -1.50 7.56
C GLY A 347 -7.58 -1.30 6.07
N HIS A 348 -6.63 -0.72 5.34
CA HIS A 348 -6.73 -0.47 3.89
C HIS A 348 -5.36 -0.46 3.23
#